data_AF-A0A971YM36-F1
#
_entry.id   AF-A0A971YM36-F1
#
_cell.length_a   1.000
_cell.length_b   1.000
_cell.length_c   1.000
_cell.angle_alpha   90.00
_cell.angle_beta   90.00
_cell.angle_gamma   90.00
#
_symmetry.space_group_name_H-M   'P 1'
#
loop_
_entity.id
_entity.type
_entity.pdbx_description
1 polymer ?
#
loop_
_entity_poly.entity_id
_entity_poly.type
_entity_poly.pdbx_seq_one_letter_code
_entity_poly.pdbx_strand_id
1 'polypeptide(L)' 'MYHSKIELKGHILDSHVLPRVLDKVVELGGDFSVEDISIGKTKDDPSYARLEVTAANEAAWRRIWEAVQPLGAVLLT' A
#
# COMPACT_ATOMS: atom_id res chain seq x y z
N MET A 1 -3.98 11.38 -14.95
CA MET A 1 -3.73 10.13 -14.22
C MET A 1 -2.41 10.28 -13.49
N TYR A 2 -2.40 10.04 -12.18
CA TYR A 2 -1.23 10.15 -11.31
C TYR A 2 -0.98 8.77 -10.69
N HIS A 3 0.27 8.32 -10.64
CA HIS A 3 0.64 7.06 -10.00
C HIS A 3 1.92 7.22 -9.19
N SER A 4 2.07 6.43 -8.14
CA SER A 4 3.31 6.33 -7.36
C SER A 4 3.37 5.00 -6.63
N LYS A 5 4.59 4.58 -6.30
CA LYS A 5 4.84 3.29 -5.66
C LYS A 5 4.91 3.45 -4.14
N ILE A 6 4.31 2.51 -3.42
CA ILE A 6 4.39 2.42 -1.97
C ILE A 6 4.87 1.05 -1.53
N GLU A 7 5.53 1.00 -0.39
CA GLU A 7 5.93 -0.24 0.28
C GLU A 7 5.22 -0.40 1.62
N LEU A 8 4.96 -1.65 1.96
CA LEU A 8 4.56 -2.11 3.28
C LEU A 8 5.60 -3.12 3.75
N LYS A 9 5.98 -3.04 5.03
CA LYS A 9 6.95 -3.93 5.68
C LYS A 9 6.44 -4.36 7.06
N GLY A 10 6.82 -5.55 7.48
CA GLY A 10 6.48 -6.10 8.80
C GLY A 10 5.48 -7.25 8.72
N HIS A 11 4.59 -7.36 9.70
CA HIS A 11 3.59 -8.44 9.73
C HIS A 11 2.40 -8.15 8.83
N ILE A 12 2.62 -8.14 7.51
CA ILE A 12 1.61 -7.69 6.54
C ILE A 12 0.33 -8.54 6.58
N LEU A 13 0.47 -9.85 6.84
CA LEU A 13 -0.65 -10.78 6.95
C LEU A 13 -1.32 -10.71 8.33
N ASP A 14 -0.54 -10.82 9.43
CA ASP A 14 -1.11 -10.90 10.78
C ASP A 14 -1.78 -9.58 11.22
N SER A 15 -1.23 -8.44 10.80
CA SER A 15 -1.75 -7.12 11.17
C SER A 15 -2.87 -6.62 10.25
N HIS A 16 -3.22 -7.39 9.21
CA HIS A 16 -4.16 -7.01 8.16
C HIS A 16 -3.86 -5.65 7.51
N VAL A 17 -2.60 -5.17 7.58
CA VAL A 17 -2.22 -3.85 7.04
C VAL A 17 -2.39 -3.80 5.53
N LEU A 18 -2.00 -4.86 4.80
CA LEU A 18 -2.17 -4.87 3.33
C LEU A 18 -3.65 -4.80 2.94
N PRO A 19 -4.56 -5.69 3.39
CA PRO A 19 -5.98 -5.56 3.11
C PRO A 19 -6.54 -4.16 3.41
N ARG A 20 -6.20 -3.59 4.57
CA ARG A 20 -6.66 -2.24 4.96
C ARG A 20 -6.18 -1.14 4.03
N VAL A 21 -4.94 -1.24 3.55
CA VAL A 21 -4.39 -0.30 2.56
C VAL A 21 -5.13 -0.44 1.23
N LEU A 22 -5.32 -1.66 0.73
CA LEU A 22 -6.02 -1.91 -0.53
C LEU A 22 -7.47 -1.42 -0.47
N ASP A 23 -8.18 -1.71 0.62
CA ASP A 23 -9.55 -1.24 0.87
C ASP A 23 -9.60 0.29 0.81
N LYS A 24 -8.63 0.97 1.43
CA LYS A 24 -8.61 2.43 1.46
C LYS A 24 -8.32 3.06 0.11
N VAL A 25 -7.47 2.42 -0.70
CA VAL A 25 -7.21 2.83 -2.09
C VAL A 25 -8.51 2.79 -2.90
N VAL A 26 -9.23 1.67 -2.83
CA VAL A 26 -10.49 1.48 -3.58
C VAL A 26 -11.61 2.39 -3.07
N GLU A 27 -11.76 2.54 -1.75
CA GLU A 27 -12.75 3.43 -1.11
C GLU A 27 -12.61 4.89 -1.60
N LEU A 28 -11.38 5.33 -1.87
CA LEU A 28 -11.06 6.68 -2.32
C LEU A 28 -11.02 6.82 -3.86
N GLY A 29 -11.44 5.78 -4.59
CA GLY A 29 -11.52 5.78 -6.06
C GLY A 29 -10.16 5.66 -6.75
N GLY A 30 -9.16 5.15 -6.04
CA GLY A 30 -7.89 4.74 -6.63
C GLY A 30 -7.92 3.31 -7.16
N ASP A 31 -6.86 2.96 -7.87
CA ASP A 31 -6.58 1.60 -8.33
C ASP A 31 -5.17 1.21 -7.86
N PHE A 32 -4.86 -0.07 -7.83
CA PHE A 32 -3.55 -0.56 -7.45
C PHE A 32 -3.11 -1.77 -8.29
N SER A 33 -1.80 -1.90 -8.47
CA SER A 33 -1.16 -3.12 -8.95
C SER A 33 -0.15 -3.62 -7.92
N VAL A 34 -0.10 -4.94 -7.71
CA VAL A 34 0.92 -5.56 -6.85
C VAL A 34 2.15 -5.82 -7.70
N GLU A 35 3.25 -5.12 -7.42
CA GLU A 35 4.51 -5.32 -8.12
C GLU A 35 5.33 -6.46 -7.52
N ASP A 36 5.31 -6.56 -6.19
CA ASP A 36 6.09 -7.55 -5.46
C ASP A 36 5.41 -7.85 -4.12
N ILE A 37 5.42 -9.12 -3.74
CA ILE A 37 4.98 -9.55 -2.42
C ILE A 37 5.87 -10.69 -1.95
N SER A 38 6.43 -10.53 -0.76
CA SER A 38 7.21 -11.55 -0.09
C SER A 38 6.62 -11.80 1.28
N ILE A 39 6.22 -13.05 1.52
CA ILE A 39 5.63 -13.47 2.79
C ILE A 39 6.71 -14.13 3.62
N GLY A 40 6.93 -13.61 4.83
CA GLY A 40 7.83 -14.21 5.80
C GLY A 40 7.42 -15.65 6.10
N LYS A 41 8.38 -16.57 6.18
CA LYS A 41 8.09 -18.01 6.38
C LYS A 41 7.81 -18.34 7.84
N THR A 42 8.33 -17.53 8.75
CA THR A 42 8.16 -17.64 10.20
C THR A 42 7.62 -16.34 10.77
N LYS A 43 7.20 -16.34 12.05
CA LYS A 43 6.69 -15.13 12.71
C LYS A 43 7.74 -14.02 12.80
N ASP A 44 9.03 -14.37 12.82
CA ASP A 44 10.10 -13.38 12.94
C ASP A 44 10.58 -12.87 11.57
N ASP A 45 10.13 -13.50 10.47
CA ASP A 45 10.46 -13.07 9.12
C ASP A 45 9.53 -11.93 8.68
N PRO A 46 10.07 -10.74 8.35
CA PRO A 46 9.25 -9.63 7.90
C PRO A 46 8.62 -9.96 6.54
N SER A 47 7.33 -9.73 6.42
CA SER A 47 6.67 -9.69 5.11
C SER A 47 6.89 -8.33 4.45
N TYR A 48 6.84 -8.32 3.14
CA TYR A 48 7.03 -7.16 2.28
C TYR A 48 5.97 -7.14 1.18
N ALA A 49 5.48 -5.94 0.84
CA ALA A 49 4.67 -5.72 -0.34
C ALA A 49 5.05 -4.40 -1.00
N ARG A 50 5.16 -4.40 -2.32
CA ARG A 50 5.29 -3.21 -3.15
C ARG A 50 4.08 -3.08 -4.05
N LEU A 51 3.44 -1.93 -3.98
CA LEU A 51 2.24 -1.61 -4.73
C LEU A 51 2.48 -0.37 -5.58
N GLU A 52 2.01 -0.37 -6.82
CA GLU A 52 1.80 0.87 -7.56
C GLU A 52 0.36 1.32 -7.33
N VAL A 53 0.17 2.54 -6.83
CA VAL A 53 -1.15 3.13 -6.58
C VAL A 53 -1.40 4.19 -7.63
N THR A 54 -2.56 4.11 -8.28
CA THR A 54 -2.97 5.01 -9.35
C THR A 54 -4.25 5.76 -8.99
N ALA A 55 -4.35 7.01 -9.41
CA ALA A 55 -5.53 7.86 -9.23
C ALA A 55 -5.77 8.75 -10.45
N ALA A 56 -6.96 9.35 -10.54
CA ALA A 56 -7.32 10.23 -11.65
C ALA A 56 -6.38 11.44 -11.79
N ASN A 57 -5.95 12.02 -10.66
CA ASN A 57 -5.07 13.19 -10.59
C ASN A 57 -4.30 13.22 -9.26
N GLU A 58 -3.34 14.15 -9.14
CA GLU A 58 -2.49 14.30 -7.95
C GLU A 58 -3.29 14.56 -6.67
N ALA A 59 -4.37 15.35 -6.74
CA ALA A 59 -5.20 15.64 -5.57
C ALA A 59 -5.93 14.40 -5.04
N ALA A 60 -6.43 13.55 -5.94
CA ALA A 60 -7.01 12.26 -5.59
C ALA A 60 -5.95 11.32 -4.99
N TRP A 61 -4.76 11.28 -5.59
CA TRP A 61 -3.65 10.48 -5.07
C TRP A 61 -3.22 10.94 -3.67
N ARG A 62 -3.14 12.26 -3.43
CA ARG A 62 -2.77 12.81 -2.11
C ARG A 62 -3.75 12.40 -1.02
N ARG A 63 -5.06 12.35 -1.31
CA ARG A 63 -6.07 11.85 -0.38
C ARG A 63 -5.87 10.37 -0.03
N ILE A 64 -5.53 9.56 -1.04
CA ILE A 64 -5.19 8.15 -0.82
C ILE A 64 -3.94 8.04 0.05
N TRP A 65 -2.88 8.78 -0.28
CA TRP A 65 -1.64 8.81 0.47
C TRP A 65 -1.84 9.19 1.95
N GLU A 66 -2.57 10.27 2.22
CA GLU A 66 -2.89 10.74 3.58
C GLU A 66 -3.65 9.67 4.40
N ALA A 67 -4.42 8.82 3.73
CA ALA A 67 -5.18 7.75 4.39
C ALA A 67 -4.35 6.47 4.62
N VAL A 68 -3.39 6.15 3.75
CA VAL A 68 -2.60 4.91 3.84
C VAL A 68 -1.27 5.09 4.57
N GLN A 69 -0.67 6.29 4.57
CA GLN A 69 0.57 6.58 5.29
C GLN A 69 0.47 6.22 6.80
N PRO A 70 -0.61 6.55 7.53
CA PRO A 70 -0.73 6.20 8.94
C PRO A 70 -0.82 4.69 9.21
N LEU A 71 -1.11 3.89 8.17
CA LEU A 71 -1.14 2.43 8.23
C LEU A 71 0.25 1.79 8.09
N GLY A 72 1.28 2.61 7.89
CA GLY A 72 2.68 2.16 7.71
C GLY A 72 3.13 2.09 6.26
N ALA A 73 2.37 2.65 5.31
CA ALA A 73 2.81 2.78 3.93
C ALA A 73 3.96 3.80 3.82
N VAL A 74 4.98 3.44 3.04
CA VAL A 74 6.13 4.30 2.76
C VAL A 74 6.19 4.57 1.26
N LEU A 75 6.36 5.84 0.87
CA LEU A 75 6.51 6.22 -0.52
C LEU A 75 7.89 5.79 -1.05
N LEU A 76 7.92 5.13 -2.19
CA LEU A 76 9.15 4.86 -2.93
C LEU A 76 9.47 6.05 -3.82
N THR A 77 10.67 6.61 -3.62
CA THR A 77 11.29 7.63 -4.48
C THR A 77 11.94 7.02 -5.69
#